data_AF-A0A378F4M7-F1
#
_entry.id   AF-A0A378F4M7-F1
#
_cell.length_a   1.000
_cell.length_b   1.000
_cell.length_c   1.000
_cell.angle_alpha   90.00
_cell.angle_beta   90.00
_cell.angle_gamma   90.00
#
_symmetry.space_group_name_H-M   'P 1'
#
loop_
_entity.id
_entity.type
_entity.pdbx_description
1 polymer ?
#
loop_
_entity_poly.entity_id
_entity_poly.type
_entity_poly.pdbx_seq_one_letter_code
_entity_poly.pdbx_strand_id
1 'polypeptide(L)'
;MQIQQRRHSLRVSKPPISTDYAEPAPDYASALADRQPQSAFAPRSATPEQTAITSTRTAFAWYALFRNSWSEALRQQVQTLQVPGKGWQRGLNLNRSVNDVVDGDTNAIVLESLAYISRGQMLCLACLSPAPLPSSSAGATP
;
A
#
# COMPACT_ATOMS: atom_id res chain seq x y z
N MET A 1 1.90 1.95 -13.28
CA MET A 1 3.21 1.50 -12.76
C MET A 1 4.36 1.73 -13.73
N GLN A 2 4.38 1.12 -14.92
CA GLN A 2 5.47 1.34 -15.92
C GLN A 2 5.68 2.81 -16.29
N ILE A 3 4.61 3.62 -16.28
CA ILE A 3 4.67 5.06 -16.52
C ILE A 3 5.52 5.78 -15.47
N GLN A 4 5.37 5.44 -14.18
CA GLN A 4 6.14 6.08 -13.10
C GLN A 4 7.61 5.66 -13.13
N GLN A 5 7.87 4.38 -13.41
CA GLN A 5 9.24 3.87 -13.61
C GLN A 5 9.91 4.51 -14.83
N ARG A 6 9.20 4.65 -15.97
CA ARG A 6 9.70 5.40 -17.13
C ARG A 6 9.99 6.87 -16.79
N ARG A 7 9.07 7.55 -16.11
CA ARG A 7 9.29 8.95 -15.68
C ARG A 7 10.52 9.12 -14.80
N HIS A 8 10.78 8.17 -13.90
CA HIS A 8 12.00 8.15 -13.10
C HIS A 8 13.25 7.99 -13.95
N SER A 9 13.25 7.06 -14.92
CA SER A 9 14.37 6.89 -15.85
C SER A 9 14.63 8.13 -16.72
N LEU A 10 13.60 8.96 -16.93
CA LEU A 10 13.66 10.21 -17.68
C LEU A 10 14.09 11.42 -16.82
N ARG A 11 14.49 11.23 -15.55
CA ARG A 11 14.83 12.30 -14.57
C ARG A 11 13.82 13.46 -14.57
N VAL A 12 12.52 13.15 -14.61
CA VAL A 12 11.49 14.18 -14.51
C VAL A 12 11.53 14.80 -13.10
N SER A 13 11.60 16.12 -13.01
CA SER A 13 11.75 16.90 -11.76
C SER A 13 10.57 16.72 -10.77
N LYS A 14 9.42 16.24 -11.24
CA LYS A 14 8.22 16.08 -10.42
C LYS A 14 8.31 14.76 -9.62
N PRO A 15 8.18 14.79 -8.28
CA PRO A 15 8.22 13.59 -7.46
C PRO A 15 7.11 12.61 -7.88
N PRO A 16 7.33 11.30 -7.73
CA PRO A 16 6.30 10.29 -8.01
C PRO A 16 5.04 10.58 -7.17
N ILE A 17 3.94 10.76 -7.88
CA ILE A 17 2.61 11.03 -7.31
C ILE A 17 1.93 9.70 -6.98
N SER A 18 1.58 9.49 -5.72
CA SER A 18 0.64 8.45 -5.28
C SER A 18 -0.73 9.07 -5.00
N THR A 19 -1.77 8.31 -5.35
CA THR A 19 -3.19 8.66 -5.15
C THR A 19 -3.79 7.98 -3.91
N ASP A 20 -2.97 7.37 -3.05
CA ASP A 20 -3.43 6.55 -1.92
C ASP A 20 -4.38 7.28 -0.95
N TYR A 21 -4.29 8.61 -0.93
CA TYR A 21 -5.11 9.48 -0.08
C TYR A 21 -5.91 10.50 -0.90
N ALA A 22 -6.00 10.28 -2.22
CA ALA A 22 -6.82 11.11 -3.09
C ALA A 22 -8.31 10.97 -2.75
N GLU A 23 -8.71 9.80 -2.24
CA GLU A 23 -10.02 9.55 -1.68
C GLU A 23 -9.95 9.55 -0.15
N PRO A 24 -10.69 10.42 0.56
CA PRO A 24 -10.78 10.37 2.01
C PRO A 24 -11.38 9.03 2.46
N ALA A 25 -10.78 8.41 3.48
CA ALA A 25 -11.41 7.28 4.15
C ALA A 25 -12.77 7.71 4.73
N PRO A 26 -13.79 6.83 4.74
CA PRO A 26 -15.06 7.13 5.39
C PRO A 26 -14.84 7.49 6.87
N ASP A 27 -15.57 8.47 7.38
CA ASP A 27 -15.50 8.81 8.81
C ASP A 27 -16.33 7.81 9.63
N TYR A 28 -15.65 6.85 10.25
CA TYR A 28 -16.26 5.85 11.11
C TYR A 28 -16.51 6.35 12.54
N ALA A 29 -15.85 7.45 12.97
CA ALA A 29 -15.95 7.94 14.35
C ALA A 29 -17.25 8.74 14.57
N SER A 30 -17.77 9.38 13.52
CA SER A 30 -19.06 10.09 13.53
C SER A 30 -20.24 9.24 13.02
N ALA A 31 -19.98 7.99 12.59
CA ALA A 31 -21.01 7.12 12.05
C ALA A 31 -21.95 6.60 13.14
N LEU A 32 -23.26 6.81 12.94
CA LEU A 32 -24.30 6.16 13.75
C LEU A 32 -24.24 4.64 13.54
N ALA A 33 -24.46 3.87 14.61
CA ALA A 33 -24.67 2.43 14.51
C ALA A 33 -25.78 2.14 13.47
N ASP A 34 -25.55 1.14 12.61
CA ASP A 34 -26.42 0.72 11.48
C ASP A 34 -26.49 1.67 10.26
N ARG A 35 -25.54 2.60 10.10
CA ARG A 35 -25.39 3.34 8.83
C ARG A 35 -24.00 3.18 8.23
N GLN A 36 -23.95 2.89 6.92
CA GLN A 36 -22.72 2.98 6.15
C GLN A 36 -22.18 4.42 6.29
N PRO A 37 -20.95 4.63 6.77
CA PRO A 37 -20.36 5.95 6.82
C PRO A 37 -20.28 6.50 5.40
N GLN A 38 -20.92 7.65 5.20
CA GLN A 38 -20.83 8.35 3.94
C GLN A 38 -19.44 8.94 3.85
N SER A 39 -18.69 8.56 2.82
CA SER A 39 -17.50 9.32 2.48
C SER A 39 -17.99 10.73 2.15
N ALA A 40 -17.44 11.76 2.82
CA ALA A 40 -17.73 13.16 2.52
C ALA A 40 -17.07 13.55 1.17
N PHE A 41 -17.28 12.72 0.15
CA PHE A 41 -16.86 12.94 -1.21
C PHE A 41 -17.79 13.99 -1.81
N ALA A 42 -17.56 15.25 -1.46
CA ALA A 42 -17.78 16.30 -2.43
C ALA A 42 -16.80 16.02 -3.59
N PRO A 43 -17.22 16.01 -4.86
CA PRO A 43 -16.29 15.97 -5.97
C PRO A 43 -15.41 17.21 -5.86
N ARG A 44 -14.24 17.04 -5.24
CA ARG A 44 -13.33 18.14 -4.96
C ARG A 44 -12.80 18.58 -6.31
N SER A 45 -13.09 19.81 -6.67
CA SER A 45 -12.49 20.50 -7.82
C SER A 45 -10.96 20.71 -7.67
N ALA A 46 -10.36 20.19 -6.60
CA ALA A 46 -8.92 20.17 -6.41
C ALA A 46 -8.31 19.26 -7.48
N THR A 47 -7.37 19.80 -8.25
CA THR A 47 -6.62 19.01 -9.22
C THR A 47 -5.97 17.83 -8.49
N PRO A 48 -5.90 16.61 -9.08
CA PRO A 48 -5.25 15.45 -8.46
C PRO A 48 -3.81 15.75 -7.99
N GLU A 49 -3.20 16.75 -8.60
CA GLU A 49 -1.90 17.31 -8.24
C GLU A 49 -1.87 18.11 -6.93
N GLN A 50 -2.99 18.35 -6.24
CA GLN A 50 -3.03 18.99 -4.92
C GLN A 50 -3.12 17.98 -3.77
N THR A 51 -3.68 16.79 -4.05
CA THR A 51 -3.82 15.68 -3.09
C THR A 51 -2.77 14.59 -3.28
N ALA A 52 -1.96 14.72 -4.33
CA ALA A 52 -0.84 13.85 -4.62
C ALA A 52 0.19 13.89 -3.49
N ILE A 53 0.49 12.74 -2.90
CA ILE A 53 1.58 12.63 -1.92
C ILE A 53 2.54 11.53 -2.34
N THR A 54 3.79 11.64 -1.90
CA THR A 54 4.66 10.47 -1.82
C THR A 54 4.28 9.70 -0.57
N SER A 55 3.46 8.67 -0.74
CA SER A 55 2.90 7.84 0.33
C SER A 55 3.93 6.87 0.90
N THR A 56 4.08 6.85 2.24
CA THR A 56 4.94 5.89 2.92
C THR A 56 4.45 4.45 2.72
N ARG A 57 3.14 4.25 2.79
CA ARG A 57 2.48 2.96 2.53
C ARG A 57 2.90 2.39 1.18
N THR A 58 2.73 3.18 0.12
CA THR A 58 3.04 2.77 -1.24
C THR A 58 4.53 2.60 -1.48
N ALA A 59 5.37 3.43 -0.85
CA ALA A 59 6.81 3.30 -0.94
C ALA A 59 7.33 1.96 -0.43
N PHE A 60 6.86 1.54 0.76
CA PHE A 60 7.23 0.24 1.33
C PHE A 60 6.62 -0.92 0.55
N ALA A 61 5.36 -0.83 0.14
CA ALA A 61 4.68 -1.88 -0.61
C ALA A 61 5.34 -2.16 -1.97
N TRP A 62 5.63 -1.12 -2.76
CA TRP A 62 6.31 -1.31 -4.05
C TRP A 62 7.73 -1.84 -3.88
N TYR A 63 8.42 -1.38 -2.84
CA TYR A 63 9.75 -1.90 -2.55
C TYR A 63 9.69 -3.39 -2.25
N ALA A 64 8.78 -3.84 -1.37
CA ALA A 64 8.64 -5.24 -1.03
C ALA A 64 8.38 -6.13 -2.27
N LEU A 65 7.55 -5.67 -3.21
CA LEU A 65 7.16 -6.44 -4.38
C LEU A 65 8.19 -6.45 -5.53
N PHE A 66 8.84 -5.31 -5.82
CA PHE A 66 9.66 -5.16 -7.04
C PHE A 66 11.15 -5.02 -6.79
N ARG A 67 11.55 -4.48 -5.63
CA ARG A 67 12.95 -4.30 -5.21
C ARG A 67 13.88 -3.79 -6.32
N ASN A 68 13.44 -2.79 -7.08
CA ASN A 68 14.21 -2.14 -8.13
C ASN A 68 14.64 -0.72 -7.73
N SER A 69 15.51 -0.10 -8.53
CA SER A 69 16.11 1.22 -8.23
C SER A 69 15.09 2.33 -7.97
N TRP A 70 13.98 2.34 -8.71
CA TRP A 70 12.89 3.29 -8.49
C TRP A 70 12.18 3.07 -7.16
N SER A 71 11.81 1.82 -6.85
CA SER A 71 11.13 1.49 -5.60
C SER A 71 12.03 1.69 -4.37
N GLU A 72 13.34 1.46 -4.50
CA GLU A 72 14.33 1.76 -3.48
C GLU A 72 14.43 3.28 -3.24
N ALA A 73 14.52 4.08 -4.32
CA ALA A 73 14.56 5.54 -4.22
C ALA A 73 13.28 6.12 -3.57
N LEU A 74 12.12 5.49 -3.82
CA LEU A 74 10.86 5.86 -3.19
C LEU A 74 10.87 5.54 -1.68
N ARG A 75 11.33 4.35 -1.30
CA ARG A 75 11.47 3.93 0.11
C ARG A 75 12.44 4.84 0.87
N GLN A 76 13.57 5.20 0.27
CA GLN A 76 14.58 6.06 0.89
C GLN A 76 14.02 7.46 1.23
N GLN A 77 13.17 8.02 0.37
CA GLN A 77 12.54 9.33 0.63
C GLN A 77 11.65 9.33 1.88
N VAL A 78 10.99 8.21 2.17
CA VAL A 78 10.07 8.10 3.32
C VAL A 78 10.70 7.44 4.53
N GLN A 79 11.93 6.94 4.43
CA GLN A 79 12.61 6.24 5.52
C GLN A 79 12.83 7.16 6.73
N THR A 80 13.06 8.45 6.48
CA THR A 80 13.24 9.49 7.50
C THR A 80 11.96 9.88 8.22
N LEU A 81 10.79 9.41 7.75
CA LEU A 81 9.48 9.71 8.33
C LEU A 81 9.12 8.78 9.51
N GLN A 82 10.07 7.96 9.97
CA GLN A 82 9.89 7.14 11.14
C GLN A 82 9.94 8.02 12.40
N VAL A 83 8.90 7.92 13.21
CA VAL A 83 8.82 8.51 14.55
C VAL A 83 9.09 7.40 15.57
N PRO A 84 10.17 7.50 16.37
CA PRO A 84 10.51 6.50 17.38
C PRO A 84 9.34 6.20 18.31
N GLY A 85 9.05 4.90 18.49
CA GLY A 85 7.95 4.43 19.34
C GLY A 85 6.53 4.66 18.81
N LYS A 86 6.36 5.34 17.65
CA LYS A 86 5.03 5.62 17.07
C LYS A 86 4.82 5.00 15.68
N GLY A 87 5.89 4.68 14.95
CA GLY A 87 5.81 4.12 13.60
C GLY A 87 6.16 5.17 12.55
N TRP A 88 5.60 5.06 11.35
CA TRP A 88 5.83 5.99 10.24
C TRP A 88 4.68 6.96 10.05
N GLN A 89 5.05 8.18 9.67
CA GLN A 89 4.12 9.19 9.18
C GLN A 89 3.66 8.87 7.75
N ARG A 90 2.52 9.42 7.37
CA ARG A 90 1.77 9.10 6.14
C ARG A 90 2.54 9.33 4.84
N GLY A 91 3.43 10.34 4.80
CA GLY A 91 4.23 10.61 3.61
C GLY A 91 4.64 12.07 3.45
N LEU A 92 4.94 12.45 2.20
CA LEU A 92 5.32 13.81 1.81
C LEU A 92 4.26 14.43 0.89
N ASN A 93 3.81 15.63 1.20
CA ASN A 93 2.99 16.43 0.30
C ASN A 93 3.80 16.88 -0.94
N LEU A 94 3.15 17.39 -1.99
CA LEU A 94 3.86 17.83 -3.21
C LEU A 94 4.93 18.89 -2.95
N ASN A 95 4.69 19.78 -1.98
CA ASN A 95 5.65 20.81 -1.56
C ASN A 95 6.78 20.24 -0.66
N ARG A 96 6.88 18.91 -0.53
CA ARG A 96 7.81 18.18 0.33
C ARG A 96 7.62 18.40 1.84
N SER A 97 6.55 19.08 2.26
CA SER A 97 6.18 19.10 3.68
C SER A 97 5.73 17.70 4.12
N VAL A 98 6.00 17.37 5.37
CA VAL A 98 5.62 16.09 5.96
C VAL A 98 4.12 16.10 6.24
N ASN A 99 3.44 15.03 5.84
CA ASN A 99 2.11 14.69 6.36
C ASN A 99 2.33 13.89 7.64
N ASP A 100 2.18 14.54 8.79
CA ASP A 100 2.59 14.05 10.11
C ASP A 100 1.62 13.07 10.75
N VAL A 101 0.53 12.73 10.06
CA VAL A 101 -0.45 11.74 10.52
C VAL A 101 0.22 10.38 10.66
N VAL A 102 0.08 9.78 11.84
CA VAL A 102 0.48 8.41 12.14
C VAL A 102 -0.78 7.59 12.34
N ASP A 103 -1.06 6.68 11.41
CA ASP A 103 -2.28 5.86 11.39
C ASP A 103 -1.98 4.37 11.22
N GLY A 104 -2.98 3.55 11.54
CA GLY A 104 -2.91 2.09 11.43
C GLY A 104 -2.72 1.62 9.99
N ASP A 105 -3.41 2.24 9.02
CA ASP A 105 -3.38 1.83 7.62
C ASP A 105 -1.97 1.92 7.01
N THR A 106 -1.27 3.02 7.27
CA THR A 106 0.11 3.21 6.80
C THR A 106 1.04 2.21 7.47
N ASN A 107 0.95 2.10 8.80
CA ASN A 107 1.87 1.29 9.58
C ASN A 107 1.64 -0.22 9.39
N ALA A 108 0.41 -0.67 9.20
CA ALA A 108 0.09 -2.07 8.89
C ALA A 108 0.79 -2.52 7.61
N ILE A 109 0.72 -1.72 6.54
CA ILE A 109 1.37 -2.05 5.27
C ILE A 109 2.90 -1.96 5.37
N VAL A 110 3.44 -0.99 6.13
CA VAL A 110 4.90 -0.95 6.39
C VAL A 110 5.35 -2.24 7.08
N LEU A 111 4.66 -2.65 8.14
CA LEU A 111 4.99 -3.88 8.88
C LEU A 111 4.80 -5.13 8.02
N GLU A 112 3.71 -5.22 7.26
CA GLU A 112 3.47 -6.33 6.33
C GLU A 112 4.55 -6.40 5.23
N SER A 113 4.95 -5.25 4.67
CA SER A 113 6.02 -5.16 3.69
C SER A 113 7.35 -5.64 4.26
N LEU A 114 7.71 -5.20 5.48
CA LEU A 114 8.92 -5.65 6.17
C LEU A 114 8.86 -7.14 6.48
N ALA A 115 7.71 -7.63 6.93
CA ALA A 115 7.51 -9.03 7.23
C ALA A 115 7.62 -9.89 5.95
N TYR A 116 7.04 -9.45 4.83
CA TYR A 116 7.18 -10.08 3.52
C TYR A 116 8.65 -10.12 3.07
N ILE A 117 9.40 -9.03 3.22
CA ILE A 117 10.82 -8.99 2.88
C ILE A 117 11.62 -9.98 3.75
N SER A 118 11.30 -10.06 5.05
CA SER A 118 12.05 -10.91 6.00
C SER A 118 11.70 -12.38 5.94
N ARG A 119 10.45 -12.74 5.60
CA ARG A 119 9.92 -14.11 5.70
C ARG A 119 9.36 -14.66 4.39
N GLY A 120 9.27 -13.84 3.35
CA GLY A 120 8.55 -14.18 2.13
C GLY A 120 7.02 -14.13 2.31
N GLN A 121 6.32 -14.79 1.40
CA GLN A 121 4.86 -14.81 1.38
C GLN A 121 4.29 -15.52 2.62
N MET A 122 3.48 -14.82 3.42
CA MET A 122 2.86 -15.42 4.62
C MET A 122 1.78 -16.46 4.30
N LEU A 123 1.14 -16.38 3.12
CA LEU A 123 0.10 -17.31 2.70
C LEU A 123 0.45 -17.94 1.36
N CYS A 124 0.97 -19.17 1.37
CA CYS A 124 1.20 -19.94 0.16
C CYS A 124 -0.06 -20.76 -0.19
N LEU A 125 -0.98 -20.18 -0.98
CA LEU A 125 -2.19 -20.88 -1.43
C LEU A 125 -1.85 -22.13 -2.26
N ALA A 126 -0.73 -22.12 -2.99
CA ALA A 126 -0.26 -23.29 -3.75
C ALA A 126 0.30 -24.42 -2.86
N CYS A 127 0.68 -24.11 -1.61
CA CYS A 127 1.13 -25.09 -0.63
C CYS A 127 -0.05 -25.77 0.08
N LEU A 128 -1.24 -25.18 0.02
CA LEU A 128 -2.49 -25.79 0.44
C LEU A 128 -2.96 -26.74 -0.68
N SER A 129 -2.23 -27.83 -0.90
CA SER A 129 -2.73 -28.90 -1.77
C SER A 129 -4.07 -29.41 -1.20
N PRO A 130 -5.14 -29.56 -2.01
CA PRO A 130 -6.30 -30.32 -1.56
C PRO A 130 -5.83 -31.74 -1.21
N ALA A 131 -6.32 -32.28 -0.10
CA ALA A 131 -6.11 -33.70 0.21
C ALA A 131 -6.48 -34.54 -1.04
N PRO A 132 -5.70 -35.58 -1.39
CA PRO A 132 -6.05 -36.43 -2.52
C PRO A 132 -7.46 -36.96 -2.30
N LEU A 133 -8.35 -36.75 -3.27
CA LEU A 133 -9.65 -37.40 -3.27
C LEU A 133 -9.40 -38.91 -3.21
N PRO A 134 -10.08 -39.66 -2.32
CA PRO A 134 -9.94 -41.11 -2.28
C PRO A 134 -10.29 -41.65 -3.67
N SER A 135 -9.34 -42.36 -4.25
CA SER A 135 -9.53 -43.09 -5.51
C SER A 135 -10.68 -44.06 -5.31
N SER A 136 -11.83 -43.73 -5.88
CA SER A 136 -12.95 -44.66 -5.94
C SER A 136 -12.51 -45.83 -6.82
N SER A 137 -12.13 -46.95 -6.19
CA SER A 137 -11.97 -48.21 -6.89
C SER A 137 -13.35 -48.66 -7.33
N ALA A 138 -13.77 -48.20 -8.51
CA ALA A 138 -14.88 -48.82 -9.21
C ALA A 138 -14.44 -50.26 -9.51
N GLY A 139 -14.93 -51.18 -8.68
CA GLY A 139 -14.70 -52.60 -8.82
C GLY A 139 -15.16 -53.06 -10.20
N ALA A 140 -14.22 -53.57 -10.98
CA ALA A 140 -14.54 -54.47 -12.07
C ALA A 140 -14.96 -55.80 -11.43
N THR A 141 -16.21 -56.18 -11.61
CA THR A 141 -16.67 -57.56 -11.41
C THR A 141 -17.03 -58.15 -12.78
N PRO A 142 -16.82 -59.47 -12.95
CA PRO A 142 -16.53 -60.14 -14.23
C PRO A 142 -17.73 -60.31 -15.17
#